data_AF-A0A858AT98-F1
#
_entry.id   AF-A0A858AT98-F1
#
_cell.length_a   1.000
_cell.length_b   1.000
_cell.length_c   1.000
_cell.angle_alpha   90.00
_cell.angle_beta   90.00
_cell.angle_gamma   90.00
#
_symmetry.space_group_name_H-M   'P 1'
#
loop_
_entity.id
_entity.type
_entity.pdbx_description
1 polymer ?
#
loop_
_entity_poly.entity_id
_entity_poly.type
_entity_poly.pdbx_seq_one_letter_code
_entity_poly.pdbx_strand_id
1 'polypeptide(L)'
;MKKLLGLLAATGLVATTSATVVACGPKNEQSTKEVTLRETKTSENIILINSEIKTGGSVEISDDSIVKISDIKVVNGKVTAKLTAKQITENDQNQKIVITYKNNILTKEEVKSITFEINVKIEKKEISKPDTEIDVQKVKTDIENAVNGKTSKADVETAIKSITQKSNEFTAAITVNEPVTDGEVINEQQPMKIDYSVTLKANKGFKLPAGSDGKISGTVKYSVSKPDTEIDVQKVKTDIEIAVNGKTSKADVETAIKSITQKSNEFIAAITVNEPVTDGEVINEQQPMKIDYSVTLKANKGFKLPAGSDGKISGTVKYSVSKPDTEIDVQKVKTDIEIAVNGKTSKADVETAIKSITQKSNEFTAAITVNEPVTDGEVINEQQPMKIDYSVTLTANKGFKLPAGSDGKISGTVKYSVSKPDTEIDVQKVKTDIENAVNGKTSKADVETAIKSITQKSNEFTAAITVNEPVTDGEVINEQQPMKIDYSVTLKANKGFKLPAGSDGKISGTVKYSVLKPDTEIDVQKVKTDIEIAVNGKTSKADVETAIKSITQKSNEFIAAITVNEPVTNGEVINDQQPMKIDYSVTLTANKGFKLPAGNNGIISGAVEFIV
;
A
#
# COMPACT_ATOMS: atom_id res chain seq x y z
N MET A 1 -64.30 15.53 -48.53
CA MET A 1 -65.43 16.45 -48.83
C MET A 1 -65.30 16.95 -50.25
N LYS A 2 -66.41 16.82 -50.99
CA LYS A 2 -66.63 17.18 -52.40
C LYS A 2 -66.34 18.67 -52.67
N LYS A 3 -65.77 18.99 -53.84
CA LYS A 3 -65.94 20.29 -54.53
C LYS A 3 -66.12 19.99 -56.03
N LEU A 4 -67.39 19.95 -56.46
CA LEU A 4 -68.11 21.02 -57.19
C LEU A 4 -67.70 21.03 -58.68
N LEU A 5 -68.41 20.33 -59.57
CA LEU A 5 -69.68 20.75 -60.22
C LEU A 5 -69.69 22.21 -60.66
N GLY A 6 -69.72 22.43 -61.98
CA GLY A 6 -69.94 23.73 -62.58
C GLY A 6 -69.56 23.79 -64.07
N LEU A 7 -70.13 22.92 -64.91
CA LEU A 7 -70.10 23.10 -66.37
C LEU A 7 -71.32 22.41 -66.97
N LEU A 8 -71.99 23.06 -67.93
CA LEU A 8 -73.17 22.67 -68.73
C LEU A 8 -74.51 23.28 -68.30
N ALA A 9 -74.77 24.49 -68.83
CA ALA A 9 -76.09 24.91 -69.26
C ALA A 9 -75.95 26.04 -70.31
N ALA A 10 -76.88 26.10 -71.26
CA ALA A 10 -76.99 27.00 -72.42
C ALA A 10 -76.04 26.62 -73.57
N THR A 11 -76.52 26.16 -74.73
CA THR A 11 -77.54 26.82 -75.57
C THR A 11 -78.43 25.79 -76.27
N GLY A 12 -79.75 25.93 -76.12
CA GLY A 12 -80.74 25.43 -77.07
C GLY A 12 -81.25 26.59 -77.93
N LEU A 13 -81.49 26.33 -79.22
CA LEU A 13 -82.67 26.69 -80.03
C LEU A 13 -82.33 26.49 -81.52
N VAL A 14 -82.98 25.51 -82.19
CA VAL A 14 -84.06 25.69 -83.22
C VAL A 14 -83.48 25.85 -84.63
N ALA A 15 -83.95 25.21 -85.71
CA ALA A 15 -84.97 24.19 -85.93
C ALA A 15 -84.77 23.56 -87.33
N THR A 16 -85.32 22.36 -87.46
CA THR A 16 -85.57 21.60 -88.69
C THR A 16 -86.69 22.21 -89.54
N THR A 17 -86.59 22.02 -90.88
CA THR A 17 -87.57 21.42 -91.81
C THR A 17 -87.74 22.18 -93.15
N SER A 18 -87.39 21.46 -94.21
CA SER A 18 -88.09 21.30 -95.51
C SER A 18 -89.41 22.05 -95.75
N ALA A 19 -89.54 22.68 -96.93
CA ALA A 19 -90.30 22.16 -98.08
C ALA A 19 -90.92 23.26 -98.96
N THR A 20 -91.05 22.90 -100.25
CA THR A 20 -92.07 23.31 -101.22
C THR A 20 -92.03 24.72 -101.82
N VAL A 21 -91.69 24.69 -103.10
CA VAL A 21 -91.84 25.69 -104.14
C VAL A 21 -93.33 26.00 -104.35
N VAL A 22 -93.72 27.27 -104.20
CA VAL A 22 -94.94 27.82 -104.78
C VAL A 22 -94.53 29.02 -105.63
N ALA A 23 -94.78 28.91 -106.93
CA ALA A 23 -94.51 29.93 -107.92
C ALA A 23 -95.39 31.17 -107.67
N CYS A 24 -94.76 32.29 -107.34
CA CYS A 24 -95.30 33.63 -107.53
C CYS A 24 -94.46 34.33 -108.60
N GLY A 25 -95.12 34.91 -109.61
CA GLY A 25 -94.49 35.71 -110.66
C GLY A 25 -93.69 36.89 -110.09
N PRO A 26 -92.78 37.47 -110.89
CA PRO A 26 -91.79 38.44 -110.40
C PRO A 26 -92.48 39.69 -109.85
N LYS A 27 -92.30 39.96 -108.55
CA LYS A 27 -92.59 41.26 -107.94
C LYS A 27 -91.67 42.31 -108.58
N ASN A 28 -92.27 43.40 -109.05
CA ASN A 28 -91.55 44.62 -109.41
C ASN A 28 -91.09 45.30 -108.12
N GLU A 29 -89.85 45.03 -107.68
CA GLU A 29 -89.21 45.74 -106.56
C GLU A 29 -88.32 46.85 -107.11
N GLN A 30 -88.69 48.11 -106.85
CA GLN A 30 -87.72 49.21 -106.80
C GLN A 30 -86.76 48.89 -105.64
N SER A 31 -85.60 48.33 -105.97
CA SER A 31 -84.65 47.80 -104.99
C SER A 31 -83.49 48.77 -104.80
N THR A 32 -83.43 49.37 -103.61
CA THR A 32 -82.20 50.02 -103.12
C THR A 32 -81.20 48.92 -102.75
N LYS A 33 -79.97 48.98 -103.25
CA LYS A 33 -78.94 47.96 -103.01
C LYS A 33 -77.77 48.50 -102.20
N GLU A 34 -77.33 47.79 -101.18
CA GLU A 34 -76.15 48.17 -100.38
C GLU A 34 -74.91 47.37 -100.80
N VAL A 35 -73.76 48.05 -100.93
CA VAL A 35 -72.48 47.46 -101.31
C VAL A 35 -71.40 47.96 -100.36
N THR A 36 -70.60 47.06 -99.77
CA THR A 36 -69.45 47.43 -98.91
C THR A 36 -68.14 46.94 -99.52
N LEU A 37 -67.16 47.84 -99.65
CA LEU A 37 -65.81 47.58 -100.17
C LEU A 37 -64.75 47.88 -99.09
N ARG A 38 -63.68 47.10 -99.04
CA ARG A 38 -62.58 47.21 -98.04
C ARG A 38 -61.25 46.74 -98.62
N GLU A 39 -60.15 46.89 -97.88
CA GLU A 39 -58.79 46.60 -98.39
C GLU A 39 -58.66 45.16 -98.92
N THR A 40 -59.37 44.22 -98.30
CA THR A 40 -59.41 42.81 -98.71
C THR A 40 -60.44 42.50 -99.82
N LYS A 41 -61.32 43.44 -100.18
CA LYS A 41 -62.38 43.29 -101.20
C LYS A 41 -62.72 44.64 -101.86
N THR A 42 -61.97 45.00 -102.90
CA THR A 42 -62.00 46.33 -103.53
C THR A 42 -63.03 46.47 -104.67
N SER A 43 -63.70 45.39 -105.09
CA SER A 43 -64.75 45.43 -106.12
C SER A 43 -65.88 44.44 -105.87
N GLU A 44 -67.10 44.75 -106.33
CA GLU A 44 -68.28 43.90 -106.22
C GLU A 44 -69.17 44.01 -107.48
N ASN A 45 -69.77 42.90 -107.92
CA ASN A 45 -70.73 42.91 -109.02
C ASN A 45 -72.16 43.13 -108.51
N ILE A 46 -72.90 44.01 -109.20
CA ILE A 46 -74.31 44.27 -108.95
C ILE A 46 -75.18 43.75 -110.09
N ILE A 47 -76.41 43.39 -109.74
CA ILE A 47 -77.46 42.95 -110.64
C ILE A 47 -78.71 43.69 -110.18
N LEU A 48 -79.30 44.44 -111.09
CA LEU A 48 -80.53 45.21 -110.94
C LEU A 48 -81.58 44.58 -111.84
N ILE A 49 -82.77 44.32 -111.32
CA ILE A 49 -83.80 43.52 -112.02
C ILE A 49 -85.08 44.34 -112.10
N ASN A 50 -85.63 44.48 -113.32
CA ASN A 50 -86.95 45.05 -113.55
C ASN A 50 -87.51 44.49 -114.86
N SER A 51 -88.77 44.04 -114.83
CA SER A 51 -89.45 43.36 -115.94
C SER A 51 -89.60 44.22 -117.20
N GLU A 52 -89.56 45.55 -117.06
CA GLU A 52 -89.64 46.52 -118.16
C GLU A 52 -88.30 46.75 -118.89
N ILE A 53 -87.18 46.25 -118.34
CA ILE A 53 -85.86 46.34 -118.99
C ILE A 53 -85.83 45.42 -120.21
N LYS A 54 -85.42 45.96 -121.36
CA LYS A 54 -85.25 45.22 -122.62
C LYS A 54 -83.80 45.28 -123.10
N THR A 55 -83.36 44.23 -123.77
CA THR A 55 -82.03 44.20 -124.41
C THR A 55 -81.95 45.33 -125.44
N GLY A 56 -80.88 46.14 -125.39
CA GLY A 56 -80.63 47.25 -126.32
C GLY A 56 -80.97 48.65 -125.79
N GLY A 57 -81.53 48.78 -124.58
CA GLY A 57 -81.66 50.08 -123.92
C GLY A 57 -80.33 50.61 -123.36
N SER A 58 -80.30 51.89 -123.03
CA SER A 58 -79.11 52.59 -122.52
C SER A 58 -79.17 52.78 -121.00
N VAL A 59 -78.00 52.97 -120.37
CA VAL A 59 -77.87 53.18 -118.93
C VAL A 59 -77.08 54.46 -118.67
N GLU A 60 -77.64 55.33 -117.83
CA GLU A 60 -77.01 56.55 -117.34
C GLU A 60 -76.72 56.43 -115.84
N ILE A 61 -75.63 57.04 -115.39
CA ILE A 61 -75.17 56.99 -114.00
C ILE A 61 -75.01 58.43 -113.49
N SER A 62 -75.54 58.70 -112.31
CA SER A 62 -75.63 60.05 -111.72
C SER A 62 -74.34 60.57 -111.09
N ASP A 63 -73.51 59.71 -110.48
CA ASP A 63 -72.23 60.07 -109.84
C ASP A 63 -71.36 58.81 -109.62
N ASP A 64 -70.04 58.93 -109.84
CA ASP A 64 -69.04 57.87 -109.68
C ASP A 64 -67.81 58.33 -108.85
N SER A 65 -67.91 59.44 -108.12
CA SER A 65 -66.78 60.12 -107.47
C SER A 65 -65.85 59.25 -106.61
N ILE A 66 -66.34 58.30 -105.80
CA ILE A 66 -65.48 57.40 -104.99
C ILE A 66 -65.44 55.94 -105.49
N VAL A 67 -66.32 55.57 -106.42
CA VAL A 67 -66.43 54.21 -106.98
C VAL A 67 -66.53 54.27 -108.50
N LYS A 68 -65.66 53.54 -109.19
CA LYS A 68 -65.73 53.36 -110.64
C LYS A 68 -66.74 52.26 -110.99
N ILE A 69 -67.67 52.56 -111.91
CA ILE A 69 -68.61 51.57 -112.45
C ILE A 69 -68.15 51.14 -113.83
N SER A 70 -68.01 49.83 -114.05
CA SER A 70 -67.61 49.24 -115.33
C SER A 70 -68.48 48.03 -115.69
N ASP A 71 -68.24 47.47 -116.87
CA ASP A 71 -68.83 46.19 -117.32
C ASP A 71 -70.36 46.16 -117.32
N ILE A 72 -70.98 47.29 -117.69
CA ILE A 72 -72.43 47.42 -117.76
C ILE A 72 -72.98 46.56 -118.88
N LYS A 73 -73.89 45.64 -118.57
CA LYS A 73 -74.61 44.82 -119.54
C LYS A 73 -76.11 44.89 -119.27
N VAL A 74 -76.88 45.07 -120.33
CA VAL A 74 -78.34 45.08 -120.30
C VAL A 74 -78.85 43.86 -121.06
N VAL A 75 -79.57 42.98 -120.37
CA VAL A 75 -80.17 41.78 -120.95
C VAL A 75 -81.57 41.67 -120.39
N ASN A 76 -82.58 41.48 -121.26
CA ASN A 76 -84.01 41.36 -120.93
C ASN A 76 -84.31 41.07 -119.45
N GLY A 77 -84.82 42.10 -118.76
CA GLY A 77 -85.19 42.08 -117.36
C GLY A 77 -84.09 42.50 -116.37
N LYS A 78 -82.84 42.71 -116.80
CA LYS A 78 -81.69 42.92 -115.92
C LYS A 78 -80.65 43.92 -116.44
N VAL A 79 -80.08 44.71 -115.53
CA VAL A 79 -78.84 45.48 -115.71
C VAL A 79 -77.79 44.92 -114.74
N THR A 80 -76.62 44.53 -115.26
CA THR A 80 -75.47 44.12 -114.43
C THR A 80 -74.34 45.11 -114.58
N ALA A 81 -73.64 45.44 -113.49
CA ALA A 81 -72.46 46.30 -113.53
C ALA A 81 -71.46 45.89 -112.43
N LYS A 82 -70.20 46.28 -112.57
CA LYS A 82 -69.15 46.07 -111.56
C LYS A 82 -68.80 47.39 -110.89
N LEU A 83 -68.87 47.43 -109.57
CA LEU A 83 -68.45 48.57 -108.75
C LEU A 83 -67.04 48.30 -108.22
N THR A 84 -66.12 49.25 -108.38
CA THR A 84 -64.74 49.16 -107.88
C THR A 84 -64.37 50.43 -107.13
N ALA A 85 -63.87 50.31 -105.90
CA ALA A 85 -63.40 51.46 -105.13
C ALA A 85 -62.24 52.15 -105.87
N LYS A 86 -62.30 53.48 -106.05
CA LYS A 86 -61.21 54.23 -106.70
C LYS A 86 -59.98 54.32 -105.78
N GLN A 87 -60.19 54.45 -104.47
CA GLN A 87 -59.15 54.46 -103.44
C GLN A 87 -59.74 54.02 -102.10
N ILE A 88 -58.93 53.41 -101.23
CA ILE A 88 -59.28 53.15 -99.83
C ILE A 88 -58.48 54.13 -98.98
N THR A 89 -59.19 54.91 -98.17
CA THR A 89 -58.59 55.97 -97.33
C THR A 89 -58.54 55.55 -95.86
N GLU A 90 -57.95 56.38 -95.01
CA GLU A 90 -57.88 56.15 -93.56
C GLU A 90 -59.22 56.41 -92.84
N ASN A 91 -60.23 56.91 -93.57
CA ASN A 91 -61.58 57.15 -93.06
C ASN A 91 -62.62 56.37 -93.88
N ASP A 92 -63.73 55.99 -93.24
CA ASP A 92 -64.88 55.41 -93.93
C ASP A 92 -65.50 56.44 -94.89
N GLN A 93 -65.84 56.02 -96.11
CA GLN A 93 -66.51 56.85 -97.11
C GLN A 93 -67.84 56.22 -97.54
N ASN A 94 -68.88 57.03 -97.75
CA ASN A 94 -70.19 56.56 -98.22
C ASN A 94 -70.63 57.38 -99.44
N GLN A 95 -71.18 56.71 -100.46
CA GLN A 95 -71.74 57.35 -101.66
C GLN A 95 -73.03 56.68 -102.10
N LYS A 96 -74.00 57.47 -102.54
CA LYS A 96 -75.22 57.00 -103.18
C LYS A 96 -75.11 57.17 -104.70
N ILE A 97 -75.30 56.08 -105.43
CA ILE A 97 -75.22 56.00 -106.89
C ILE A 97 -76.62 55.73 -107.42
N VAL A 98 -77.12 56.57 -108.33
CA VAL A 98 -78.36 56.32 -109.07
C VAL A 98 -78.04 55.86 -110.48
N ILE A 99 -78.58 54.69 -110.87
CA ILE A 99 -78.47 54.10 -112.20
C ILE A 99 -79.83 54.19 -112.89
N THR A 100 -79.89 54.89 -114.02
CA THR A 100 -81.10 55.11 -114.81
C THR A 100 -81.05 54.33 -116.11
N TYR A 101 -81.96 53.38 -116.28
CA TYR A 101 -82.16 52.69 -117.55
C TYR A 101 -83.16 53.46 -118.43
N LYS A 102 -82.83 53.66 -119.70
CA LYS A 102 -83.70 54.26 -120.72
C LYS A 102 -83.92 53.30 -121.88
N ASN A 103 -85.19 52.98 -122.15
CA ASN A 103 -85.55 52.13 -123.28
C ASN A 103 -85.63 52.95 -124.57
N ASN A 104 -84.60 52.88 -125.41
CA ASN A 104 -84.49 53.68 -126.64
C ASN A 104 -85.01 52.96 -127.90
N ILE A 105 -85.67 51.80 -127.74
CA ILE A 105 -86.06 50.92 -128.86
C ILE A 105 -87.49 51.22 -129.36
N LEU A 106 -88.23 52.08 -128.67
CA LEU A 106 -89.60 52.45 -129.06
C LEU A 106 -89.62 53.78 -129.81
N THR A 107 -89.88 53.71 -131.11
CA THR A 107 -90.13 54.87 -131.97
C THR A 107 -91.52 55.43 -131.71
N LYS A 108 -91.55 56.64 -131.12
CA LYS A 108 -92.71 57.50 -130.81
C LYS A 108 -93.59 57.00 -129.64
N GLU A 109 -93.69 57.90 -128.65
CA GLU A 109 -94.48 57.89 -127.40
C GLU A 109 -93.82 57.25 -126.15
N GLU A 110 -93.58 58.12 -125.16
CA GLU A 110 -93.03 57.95 -123.79
C GLU A 110 -91.78 57.07 -123.61
N VAL A 111 -90.61 57.71 -123.48
CA VAL A 111 -89.40 57.06 -122.95
C VAL A 111 -89.66 56.68 -121.50
N LYS A 112 -89.99 55.41 -121.25
CA LYS A 112 -90.03 54.86 -119.90
C LYS A 112 -88.61 54.74 -119.36
N SER A 113 -88.30 55.50 -118.31
CA SER A 113 -87.04 55.42 -117.57
C SER A 113 -87.23 54.71 -116.23
N ILE A 114 -86.32 53.83 -115.88
CA ILE A 114 -86.33 53.08 -114.61
C ILE A 114 -85.07 53.47 -113.83
N THR A 115 -85.23 53.91 -112.59
CA THR A 115 -84.12 54.30 -111.71
C THR A 115 -83.89 53.26 -110.62
N PHE A 116 -82.60 53.03 -110.31
CA PHE A 116 -82.14 52.19 -109.21
C PHE A 116 -81.17 52.98 -108.34
N GLU A 117 -81.29 52.83 -107.02
CA GLU A 117 -80.40 53.50 -106.07
C GLU A 117 -79.47 52.48 -105.39
N ILE A 118 -78.20 52.83 -105.26
CA ILE A 118 -77.17 51.95 -104.71
C ILE A 118 -76.36 52.72 -103.69
N ASN A 119 -76.38 52.28 -102.43
CA ASN A 119 -75.57 52.86 -101.36
C ASN A 119 -74.25 52.07 -101.26
N VAL A 120 -73.12 52.75 -101.46
CA VAL A 120 -71.79 52.14 -101.40
C VAL A 120 -71.02 52.68 -100.20
N LYS A 121 -70.53 51.78 -99.34
CA LYS A 121 -69.62 52.08 -98.23
C LYS A 121 -68.21 51.56 -98.54
N ILE A 122 -67.19 52.40 -98.38
CA ILE A 122 -65.76 52.02 -98.40
C ILE A 122 -65.22 52.11 -96.97
N GLU A 123 -64.78 51.00 -96.38
CA GLU A 123 -64.23 50.96 -95.02
C GLU A 123 -62.75 51.43 -94.97
N LYS A 124 -62.37 52.07 -93.86
CA LYS A 124 -61.01 52.57 -93.61
C LYS A 124 -59.93 51.48 -93.61
N LYS A 125 -58.68 51.90 -93.84
CA LYS A 125 -57.46 51.07 -93.73
C LYS A 125 -57.08 50.74 -92.28
N GLU A 126 -56.66 49.49 -91.99
CA GLU A 126 -56.10 49.11 -90.68
C GLU A 126 -54.59 49.41 -90.59
N ILE A 127 -54.13 50.06 -89.50
CA ILE A 127 -52.71 50.37 -89.25
C ILE A 127 -52.22 49.57 -88.02
N SER A 128 -51.13 48.80 -88.17
CA SER A 128 -50.49 48.05 -87.06
C SER A 128 -49.62 48.95 -86.16
N LYS A 129 -49.72 48.82 -84.83
CA LYS A 129 -48.91 49.56 -83.84
C LYS A 129 -47.40 49.19 -83.87
N PRO A 130 -46.49 50.10 -83.48
CA PRO A 130 -45.04 49.81 -83.38
C PRO A 130 -44.67 48.95 -82.15
N ASP A 131 -43.61 48.14 -82.28
CA ASP A 131 -43.09 47.25 -81.23
C ASP A 131 -42.46 48.03 -80.04
N THR A 132 -42.67 47.53 -78.82
CA THR A 132 -42.14 48.10 -77.55
C THR A 132 -40.74 47.55 -77.24
N GLU A 133 -39.82 48.39 -76.76
CA GLU A 133 -38.43 47.97 -76.47
C GLU A 133 -38.29 47.34 -75.08
N ILE A 134 -37.54 46.23 -74.97
CA ILE A 134 -37.29 45.52 -73.70
C ILE A 134 -36.19 46.22 -72.90
N ASP A 135 -36.40 46.47 -71.61
CA ASP A 135 -35.37 47.00 -70.70
C ASP A 135 -34.44 45.89 -70.19
N VAL A 136 -33.39 45.61 -70.97
CA VAL A 136 -32.39 44.58 -70.66
C VAL A 136 -31.61 44.88 -69.37
N GLN A 137 -31.41 46.15 -69.01
CA GLN A 137 -30.67 46.54 -67.80
C GLN A 137 -31.48 46.25 -66.53
N LYS A 138 -32.79 46.51 -66.57
CA LYS A 138 -33.68 46.11 -65.49
C LYS A 138 -33.69 44.60 -65.29
N VAL A 139 -33.78 43.81 -66.38
CA VAL A 139 -33.74 42.34 -66.31
C VAL A 139 -32.41 41.85 -65.71
N LYS A 140 -31.29 42.45 -66.10
CA LYS A 140 -29.97 42.15 -65.52
C LYS A 140 -29.94 42.40 -64.01
N THR A 141 -30.43 43.55 -63.57
CA THR A 141 -30.48 43.93 -62.15
C THR A 141 -31.37 42.99 -61.34
N ASP A 142 -32.54 42.64 -61.88
CA ASP A 142 -33.48 41.72 -61.24
C ASP A 142 -32.86 40.32 -61.09
N ILE A 143 -32.10 39.86 -62.09
CA ILE A 143 -31.34 38.60 -62.03
C ILE A 143 -30.23 38.67 -60.96
N GLU A 144 -29.38 39.70 -60.98
CA GLU A 144 -28.27 39.88 -60.04
C GLU A 144 -28.77 39.89 -58.58
N ASN A 145 -29.87 40.57 -58.31
CA ASN A 145 -30.49 40.60 -56.99
C ASN A 145 -31.05 39.24 -56.56
N ALA A 146 -31.67 38.50 -57.49
CA ALA A 146 -32.30 37.21 -57.18
C ALA A 146 -31.28 36.10 -56.89
N VAL A 147 -30.10 36.16 -57.53
CA VAL A 147 -29.03 35.16 -57.36
C VAL A 147 -28.08 35.49 -56.22
N ASN A 148 -28.10 36.73 -55.71
CA ASN A 148 -27.27 37.13 -54.59
C ASN A 148 -27.56 36.29 -53.33
N GLY A 149 -26.50 35.82 -52.66
CA GLY A 149 -26.61 34.97 -51.47
C GLY A 149 -27.03 33.51 -51.73
N LYS A 150 -27.18 33.09 -52.99
CA LYS A 150 -27.41 31.67 -53.33
C LYS A 150 -26.10 30.89 -53.28
N THR A 151 -26.13 29.70 -52.71
CA THR A 151 -24.95 28.86 -52.49
C THR A 151 -24.95 27.58 -53.32
N SER A 152 -25.95 27.38 -54.18
CA SER A 152 -26.08 26.19 -55.02
C SER A 152 -26.53 26.54 -56.44
N LYS A 153 -26.11 25.72 -57.42
CA LYS A 153 -26.54 25.83 -58.82
C LYS A 153 -28.06 25.78 -58.95
N ALA A 154 -28.72 24.88 -58.22
CA ALA A 154 -30.16 24.72 -58.26
C ALA A 154 -30.89 25.99 -57.79
N ASP A 155 -30.39 26.65 -56.75
CA ASP A 155 -30.98 27.89 -56.24
C ASP A 155 -30.80 29.06 -57.19
N VAL A 156 -29.61 29.17 -57.80
CA VAL A 156 -29.31 30.20 -58.82
C VAL A 156 -30.21 30.01 -60.05
N GLU A 157 -30.32 28.78 -60.56
CA GLU A 157 -31.16 28.47 -61.71
C GLU A 157 -32.64 28.74 -61.44
N THR A 158 -33.13 28.36 -60.25
CA THR A 158 -34.51 28.61 -59.83
C THR A 158 -34.80 30.10 -59.69
N ALA A 159 -33.86 30.86 -59.12
CA ALA A 159 -33.98 32.31 -58.98
C ALA A 159 -34.10 32.99 -60.36
N ILE A 160 -33.22 32.65 -61.30
CA ILE A 160 -33.26 33.21 -62.68
C ILE A 160 -34.55 32.81 -63.42
N LYS A 161 -34.99 31.56 -63.29
CA LYS A 161 -36.25 31.08 -63.88
C LYS A 161 -37.46 31.89 -63.37
N SER A 162 -37.47 32.25 -62.08
CA SER A 162 -38.58 32.99 -61.48
C SER A 162 -38.77 34.40 -62.06
N ILE A 163 -37.69 35.03 -62.52
CA ILE A 163 -37.69 36.34 -63.19
C ILE A 163 -38.10 36.18 -64.65
N THR A 164 -37.52 35.19 -65.34
CA THR A 164 -37.61 35.07 -66.80
C THR A 164 -38.90 34.41 -67.29
N GLN A 165 -39.47 33.45 -66.55
CA GLN A 165 -40.68 32.74 -66.97
C GLN A 165 -41.98 33.53 -66.82
N LYS A 166 -41.96 34.63 -66.06
CA LYS A 166 -43.15 35.48 -65.81
C LYS A 166 -43.28 36.63 -66.80
N SER A 167 -42.31 36.82 -67.69
CA SER A 167 -42.30 37.92 -68.66
C SER A 167 -43.15 37.59 -69.89
N ASN A 168 -44.02 38.51 -70.28
CA ASN A 168 -44.70 38.49 -71.58
C ASN A 168 -43.85 39.15 -72.69
N GLU A 169 -42.80 39.89 -72.33
CA GLU A 169 -41.99 40.70 -73.25
C GLU A 169 -40.92 39.86 -73.98
N PHE A 170 -40.41 38.80 -73.35
CA PHE A 170 -39.34 37.96 -73.89
C PHE A 170 -39.43 36.50 -73.44
N THR A 171 -38.63 35.65 -74.07
CA THR A 171 -38.27 34.31 -73.60
C THR A 171 -36.78 34.27 -73.30
N ALA A 172 -36.34 33.43 -72.37
CA ALA A 172 -34.93 33.35 -71.97
C ALA A 172 -34.40 31.91 -71.99
N ALA A 173 -33.18 31.74 -72.51
CA ALA A 173 -32.39 30.52 -72.34
C ALA A 173 -31.39 30.74 -71.20
N ILE A 174 -31.34 29.82 -70.23
CA ILE A 174 -30.53 29.94 -69.01
C ILE A 174 -29.46 28.86 -69.03
N THR A 175 -28.22 29.22 -68.70
CA THR A 175 -27.11 28.30 -68.46
C THR A 175 -26.46 28.65 -67.13
N VAL A 176 -26.36 27.68 -66.22
CA VAL A 176 -25.68 27.83 -64.93
C VAL A 176 -24.62 26.74 -64.81
N ASN A 177 -23.37 27.16 -64.68
CA ASN A 177 -22.23 26.26 -64.61
C ASN A 177 -21.82 25.98 -63.17
N GLU A 178 -21.42 24.73 -62.89
CA GLU A 178 -20.92 24.34 -61.57
C GLU A 178 -19.52 24.91 -61.31
N PRO A 179 -19.13 25.04 -60.03
CA PRO A 179 -17.82 25.57 -59.67
C PRO A 179 -16.70 24.76 -60.33
N VAL A 180 -15.83 25.45 -61.07
CA VAL A 180 -14.51 24.93 -61.44
C VAL A 180 -13.65 24.98 -60.18
N THR A 181 -13.39 23.83 -59.57
CA THR A 181 -12.29 23.71 -58.60
C THR A 181 -11.00 23.65 -59.39
N ASP A 182 -10.26 24.76 -59.48
CA ASP A 182 -8.84 24.67 -59.82
C ASP A 182 -8.19 23.79 -58.76
N GLY A 183 -7.67 22.65 -59.20
CA GLY A 183 -7.13 21.63 -58.32
C GLY A 183 -5.87 22.11 -57.62
N GLU A 184 -6.02 22.70 -56.44
CA GLU A 184 -4.97 22.76 -55.43
C GLU A 184 -5.61 22.86 -54.05
N VAL A 185 -5.46 21.79 -53.26
CA VAL A 185 -5.93 21.70 -51.89
C VAL A 185 -4.95 22.48 -51.02
N ILE A 186 -5.29 23.74 -50.72
CA ILE A 186 -4.59 24.53 -49.71
C ILE A 186 -5.64 25.10 -48.75
N ASN A 187 -5.34 24.93 -47.46
CA ASN A 187 -6.08 25.39 -46.29
C ASN A 187 -6.62 26.82 -46.42
N GLU A 188 -7.77 27.05 -45.78
CA GLU A 188 -8.53 28.31 -45.66
C GLU A 188 -9.69 28.49 -46.65
N GLN A 189 -10.74 29.14 -46.16
CA GLN A 189 -12.06 29.32 -46.79
C GLN A 189 -11.94 29.78 -48.25
N GLN A 190 -11.92 28.84 -49.20
CA GLN A 190 -11.90 29.21 -50.61
C GLN A 190 -13.30 29.73 -51.02
N PRO A 191 -13.39 30.93 -51.61
CA PRO A 191 -14.63 31.42 -52.18
C PRO A 191 -14.98 30.58 -53.42
N MET A 192 -16.05 29.79 -53.31
CA MET A 192 -16.61 29.06 -54.45
C MET A 192 -17.39 30.04 -55.33
N LYS A 193 -17.37 29.80 -56.66
CA LYS A 193 -18.02 30.64 -57.66
C LYS A 193 -19.05 29.83 -58.46
N ILE A 194 -20.19 30.44 -58.77
CA ILE A 194 -21.20 29.92 -59.70
C ILE A 194 -21.37 30.95 -60.80
N ASP A 195 -21.07 30.56 -62.04
CA ASP A 195 -21.25 31.42 -63.22
C ASP A 195 -22.59 31.15 -63.88
N TYR A 196 -23.29 32.20 -64.31
CA TYR A 196 -24.54 32.10 -65.05
C TYR A 196 -24.54 32.96 -66.31
N SER A 197 -25.31 32.50 -67.30
CA SER A 197 -25.58 33.21 -68.55
C SER A 197 -27.06 33.06 -68.92
N VAL A 198 -27.67 34.17 -69.36
CA VAL A 198 -29.06 34.27 -69.76
C VAL A 198 -29.14 34.96 -71.11
N THR A 199 -29.77 34.33 -72.09
CA THR A 199 -29.97 34.90 -73.43
C THR A 199 -31.45 35.19 -73.66
N LEU A 200 -31.79 36.46 -73.87
CA LEU A 200 -33.14 36.95 -74.09
C LEU A 200 -33.51 36.92 -75.58
N LYS A 201 -34.75 36.52 -75.88
CA LYS A 201 -35.36 36.58 -77.21
C LYS A 201 -36.69 37.31 -77.12
N ALA A 202 -36.84 38.42 -77.85
CA ALA A 202 -38.04 39.23 -77.83
C ALA A 202 -39.27 38.49 -78.36
N ASN A 203 -40.42 38.66 -77.70
CA ASN A 203 -41.70 38.14 -78.15
C ASN A 203 -42.37 39.09 -79.17
N LYS A 204 -43.40 38.63 -79.87
CA LYS A 204 -44.15 39.46 -80.86
C LYS A 204 -44.71 40.72 -80.19
N GLY A 205 -44.51 41.89 -80.81
CA GLY A 205 -44.87 43.18 -80.21
C GLY A 205 -43.74 43.85 -79.44
N PHE A 206 -42.58 43.17 -79.31
CA PHE A 206 -41.41 43.65 -78.60
C PHE A 206 -40.13 43.54 -79.43
N LYS A 207 -39.15 44.39 -79.13
CA LYS A 207 -37.81 44.34 -79.73
C LYS A 207 -36.73 44.49 -78.66
N LEU A 208 -35.55 43.94 -78.93
CA LEU A 208 -34.35 44.25 -78.13
C LEU A 208 -33.88 45.69 -78.44
N PRO A 209 -33.20 46.35 -77.48
CA PRO A 209 -32.54 47.63 -77.73
C PRO A 209 -31.55 47.55 -78.88
N ALA A 210 -31.42 48.65 -79.63
CA ALA A 210 -30.46 48.72 -80.73
C ALA A 210 -29.02 48.49 -80.21
N GLY A 211 -28.32 47.50 -80.78
CA GLY A 211 -26.97 47.10 -80.37
C GLY A 211 -26.90 46.10 -79.21
N SER A 212 -28.03 45.66 -78.65
CA SER A 212 -28.09 44.59 -77.65
C SER A 212 -28.14 43.21 -78.31
N ASP A 213 -27.28 42.29 -77.88
CA ASP A 213 -27.35 40.87 -78.25
C ASP A 213 -28.25 40.03 -77.31
N GLY A 214 -28.86 40.69 -76.32
CA GLY A 214 -29.79 40.08 -75.36
C GLY A 214 -29.10 39.18 -74.34
N LYS A 215 -27.76 39.21 -74.21
CA LYS A 215 -27.03 38.36 -73.26
C LYS A 215 -26.78 39.06 -71.93
N ILE A 216 -27.06 38.35 -70.85
CA ILE A 216 -26.79 38.75 -69.47
C ILE A 216 -25.93 37.66 -68.85
N SER A 217 -24.81 38.03 -68.22
CA SER A 217 -23.93 37.08 -67.51
C SER A 217 -23.47 37.66 -66.18
N GLY A 218 -23.14 36.79 -65.24
CA GLY A 218 -22.63 37.17 -63.92
C GLY A 218 -22.12 35.98 -63.11
N THR A 219 -21.58 36.27 -61.92
CA THR A 219 -20.95 35.30 -61.02
C THR A 219 -21.45 35.50 -59.59
N VAL A 220 -21.83 34.41 -58.91
CA VAL A 220 -22.16 34.39 -57.49
C VAL A 220 -20.98 33.82 -56.69
N LYS A 221 -20.53 34.53 -55.64
CA LYS A 221 -19.48 34.06 -54.74
C LYS A 221 -20.07 33.63 -53.40
N TYR A 222 -19.65 32.49 -52.87
CA TYR A 222 -20.04 32.02 -51.53
C TYR A 222 -18.92 31.25 -50.83
N SER A 223 -18.99 31.16 -49.51
CA SER A 223 -18.03 30.43 -48.68
C SER A 223 -18.71 29.22 -48.03
N VAL A 224 -18.06 28.06 -48.08
CA VAL A 224 -18.48 26.87 -47.35
C VAL A 224 -17.61 26.73 -46.11
N SER A 225 -18.20 26.79 -44.92
CA SER A 225 -17.50 26.40 -43.69
C SER A 225 -17.38 24.88 -43.65
N LYS A 226 -16.16 24.35 -43.58
CA LYS A 226 -15.96 22.92 -43.30
C LYS A 226 -16.55 22.60 -41.91
N PRO A 227 -17.32 21.51 -41.75
CA PRO A 227 -17.80 21.12 -40.43
C PRO A 227 -16.62 20.79 -39.50
N ASP A 228 -16.75 21.17 -38.22
CA ASP A 228 -15.75 20.85 -37.19
C ASP A 228 -15.57 19.33 -37.04
N THR A 229 -14.32 18.91 -36.81
CA THR A 229 -14.00 17.50 -36.56
C THR A 229 -14.37 17.13 -35.12
N GLU A 230 -15.02 15.98 -34.92
CA GLU A 230 -15.43 15.54 -33.58
C GLU A 230 -14.27 14.89 -32.82
N ILE A 231 -14.07 15.28 -31.55
CA ILE A 231 -13.01 14.73 -30.67
C ILE A 231 -13.43 13.35 -30.15
N ASP A 232 -12.55 12.35 -30.25
CA ASP A 232 -12.76 11.03 -29.65
C ASP A 232 -12.45 11.05 -28.14
N VAL A 233 -13.44 11.47 -27.34
CA VAL A 233 -13.33 11.56 -25.88
C VAL A 233 -13.07 10.19 -25.23
N GLN A 234 -13.56 9.09 -25.83
CA GLN A 234 -13.35 7.74 -25.28
C GLN A 234 -11.92 7.27 -25.47
N LYS A 235 -11.31 7.56 -26.62
CA LYS A 235 -9.88 7.34 -26.81
C LYS A 235 -9.05 8.14 -25.81
N VAL A 236 -9.35 9.42 -25.61
CA VAL A 236 -8.65 10.27 -24.62
C VAL A 236 -8.78 9.69 -23.21
N LYS A 237 -9.98 9.21 -22.83
CA LYS A 237 -10.20 8.53 -21.55
C LYS A 237 -9.33 7.28 -21.40
N THR A 238 -9.29 6.43 -22.43
CA THR A 238 -8.50 5.20 -22.43
C THR A 238 -7.00 5.50 -22.32
N ASP A 239 -6.51 6.49 -23.08
CA ASP A 239 -5.10 6.91 -23.05
C ASP A 239 -4.72 7.45 -21.65
N ILE A 240 -5.61 8.19 -20.99
CA ILE A 240 -5.42 8.65 -19.61
C ILE A 240 -5.37 7.46 -18.64
N GLU A 241 -6.37 6.56 -18.67
CA GLU A 241 -6.45 5.39 -17.78
C GLU A 241 -5.19 4.53 -17.86
N ILE A 242 -4.65 4.32 -19.06
CA ILE A 242 -3.39 3.59 -19.26
C ILE A 242 -2.21 4.35 -18.65
N ALA A 243 -2.11 5.66 -18.88
CA ALA A 243 -0.97 6.46 -18.43
C ALA A 243 -0.87 6.57 -16.90
N VAL A 244 -2.02 6.61 -16.23
CA VAL A 244 -2.10 6.75 -14.76
C VAL A 244 -2.03 5.41 -14.01
N ASN A 245 -2.14 4.30 -14.73
CA ASN A 245 -2.08 2.97 -14.12
C ASN A 245 -0.72 2.74 -13.42
N GLY A 246 -0.75 2.23 -12.18
CA GLY A 246 0.44 1.98 -11.37
C GLY A 246 1.13 3.21 -10.78
N LYS A 247 0.56 4.42 -10.93
CA LYS A 247 1.08 5.62 -10.25
C LYS A 247 0.64 5.65 -8.79
N THR A 248 1.54 6.04 -7.90
CA THR A 248 1.34 6.00 -6.44
C THR A 248 1.39 7.37 -5.78
N SER A 249 1.52 8.44 -6.56
CA SER A 249 1.56 9.82 -6.07
C SER A 249 0.72 10.75 -6.94
N LYS A 250 0.19 11.81 -6.34
CA LYS A 250 -0.52 12.89 -7.05
C LYS A 250 0.32 13.48 -8.19
N ALA A 251 1.61 13.73 -7.94
CA ALA A 251 2.51 14.33 -8.91
C ALA A 251 2.72 13.43 -10.14
N ASP A 252 2.84 12.12 -9.94
CA ASP A 252 3.01 11.17 -11.04
C ASP A 252 1.75 11.05 -11.89
N VAL A 253 0.57 11.04 -11.25
CA VAL A 253 -0.73 11.04 -11.95
C VAL A 253 -0.91 12.32 -12.76
N GLU A 254 -0.65 13.49 -12.17
CA GLU A 254 -0.71 14.76 -12.90
C GLU A 254 0.22 14.78 -14.11
N THR A 255 1.45 14.30 -13.94
CA THR A 255 2.46 14.27 -15.01
C THR A 255 2.03 13.34 -16.14
N ALA A 256 1.50 12.16 -15.80
CA ALA A 256 0.97 11.21 -16.78
C ALA A 256 -0.17 11.82 -17.60
N ILE A 257 -1.16 12.45 -16.97
CA ILE A 257 -2.29 13.09 -17.66
C ILE A 257 -1.83 14.28 -18.53
N LYS A 258 -0.90 15.11 -18.02
CA LYS A 258 -0.32 16.23 -18.78
C LYS A 258 0.35 15.73 -20.06
N SER A 259 1.02 14.58 -20.02
CA SER A 259 1.73 14.02 -21.20
C SER A 259 0.81 13.66 -22.37
N ILE A 260 -0.44 13.28 -22.09
CA ILE A 260 -1.47 12.97 -23.08
C ILE A 260 -2.11 14.26 -23.60
N THR A 261 -2.45 15.16 -22.68
CA THR A 261 -3.29 16.33 -22.99
C THR A 261 -2.52 17.50 -23.61
N GLN A 262 -1.24 17.70 -23.29
CA GLN A 262 -0.45 18.83 -23.80
C GLN A 262 0.05 18.64 -25.25
N LYS A 263 0.04 17.41 -25.76
CA LYS A 263 0.49 17.11 -27.13
C LYS A 263 -0.63 17.16 -28.17
N SER A 264 -1.88 17.34 -27.74
CA SER A 264 -3.04 17.35 -28.64
C SER A 264 -3.23 18.72 -29.29
N ASN A 265 -3.45 18.74 -30.59
CA ASN A 265 -3.92 19.94 -31.32
C ASN A 265 -5.46 20.06 -31.31
N GLU A 266 -6.19 19.02 -30.92
CA GLU A 266 -7.66 18.96 -31.01
C GLU A 266 -8.37 19.66 -29.84
N PHE A 267 -7.74 19.74 -28.66
CA PHE A 267 -8.32 20.29 -27.44
C PHE A 267 -7.28 20.88 -26.49
N ILE A 268 -7.77 21.63 -25.49
CA ILE A 268 -7.03 21.96 -24.26
C ILE A 268 -7.72 21.29 -23.06
N ALA A 269 -6.94 20.96 -22.02
CA ALA A 269 -7.45 20.24 -20.85
C ALA A 269 -7.14 20.98 -19.54
N ALA A 270 -8.12 21.02 -18.65
CA ALA A 270 -7.92 21.36 -17.23
C ALA A 270 -7.88 20.08 -16.40
N ILE A 271 -6.85 19.92 -15.56
CA ILE A 271 -6.59 18.69 -14.81
C ILE A 271 -6.72 18.98 -13.31
N THR A 272 -7.42 18.10 -12.60
CA THR A 272 -7.48 18.11 -11.13
C THR A 272 -7.18 16.70 -10.63
N VAL A 273 -6.21 16.58 -9.73
CA VAL A 273 -5.83 15.32 -9.08
C VAL A 273 -5.85 15.53 -7.58
N ASN A 274 -6.51 14.62 -6.86
CA ASN A 274 -6.61 14.70 -5.41
C ASN A 274 -5.36 14.12 -4.73
N GLU A 275 -5.14 14.47 -3.46
CA GLU A 275 -4.13 13.78 -2.65
C GLU A 275 -4.51 12.31 -2.47
N PRO A 276 -3.52 11.40 -2.34
CA PRO A 276 -3.81 10.00 -2.08
C PRO A 276 -4.56 9.81 -0.77
N VAL A 277 -5.59 8.98 -0.79
CA VAL A 277 -6.40 8.65 0.39
C VAL A 277 -6.54 7.13 0.54
N THR A 278 -6.72 6.66 1.77
CA THR A 278 -7.02 5.25 2.05
C THR A 278 -8.38 4.86 1.46
N ASP A 279 -8.41 3.75 0.72
CA ASP A 279 -9.61 3.22 0.06
C ASP A 279 -10.11 1.95 0.77
N GLY A 280 -10.62 2.12 2.00
CA GLY A 280 -11.23 1.05 2.79
C GLY A 280 -10.47 0.66 4.06
N GLU A 281 -10.92 -0.41 4.70
CA GLU A 281 -10.30 -0.99 5.89
C GLU A 281 -9.01 -1.75 5.56
N VAL A 282 -8.12 -1.87 6.56
CA VAL A 282 -6.83 -2.57 6.41
C VAL A 282 -7.09 -4.07 6.30
N ILE A 283 -6.94 -4.63 5.09
CA ILE A 283 -7.23 -6.04 4.81
C ILE A 283 -5.99 -6.94 4.88
N ASN A 284 -4.77 -6.40 5.02
CA ASN A 284 -3.49 -7.13 5.18
C ASN A 284 -2.30 -6.17 5.42
N GLU A 285 -1.03 -6.64 5.33
CA GLU A 285 0.23 -5.84 5.35
C GLU A 285 0.29 -4.69 4.31
N GLN A 286 -0.70 -4.60 3.42
CA GLN A 286 -0.85 -3.56 2.41
C GLN A 286 -2.05 -2.67 2.73
N GLN A 287 -1.84 -1.36 2.75
CA GLN A 287 -2.92 -0.39 2.80
C GLN A 287 -3.40 -0.07 1.38
N PRO A 288 -4.67 -0.34 1.04
CA PRO A 288 -5.23 0.07 -0.23
C PRO A 288 -5.36 1.60 -0.24
N MET A 289 -4.76 2.24 -1.24
CA MET A 289 -4.84 3.66 -1.49
C MET A 289 -5.50 3.94 -2.83
N LYS A 290 -6.13 5.10 -2.94
CA LYS A 290 -6.65 5.63 -4.19
C LYS A 290 -6.25 7.07 -4.42
N ILE A 291 -6.18 7.44 -5.70
CA ILE A 291 -6.04 8.81 -6.18
C ILE A 291 -7.14 9.04 -7.20
N ASP A 292 -8.06 9.96 -6.90
CA ASP A 292 -9.10 10.38 -7.83
C ASP A 292 -8.58 11.52 -8.72
N TYR A 293 -8.94 11.48 -9.99
CA TYR A 293 -8.60 12.53 -10.95
C TYR A 293 -9.81 12.92 -11.81
N SER A 294 -9.79 14.16 -12.30
CA SER A 294 -10.72 14.66 -13.31
C SER A 294 -10.00 15.53 -14.34
N VAL A 295 -10.46 15.44 -15.58
CA VAL A 295 -9.95 16.16 -16.74
C VAL A 295 -11.15 16.77 -17.47
N THR A 296 -11.12 18.07 -17.71
CA THR A 296 -12.16 18.77 -18.49
C THR A 296 -11.56 19.24 -19.81
N LEU A 297 -12.09 18.73 -20.91
CA LEU A 297 -11.67 19.06 -22.27
C LEU A 297 -12.45 20.26 -22.81
N LYS A 298 -11.73 21.15 -23.50
CA LYS A 298 -12.32 22.23 -24.28
C LYS A 298 -11.76 22.16 -25.71
N ALA A 299 -12.65 22.03 -26.69
CA ALA A 299 -12.27 21.87 -28.08
C ALA A 299 -11.54 23.11 -28.63
N ASN A 300 -10.50 22.87 -29.43
CA ASN A 300 -9.81 23.93 -30.17
C ASN A 300 -10.58 24.29 -31.45
N LYS A 301 -10.19 25.41 -32.09
CA LYS A 301 -10.81 25.87 -33.35
C LYS A 301 -10.72 24.78 -34.43
N GLY A 302 -11.84 24.49 -35.10
CA GLY A 302 -11.94 23.42 -36.11
C GLY A 302 -12.30 22.05 -35.53
N PHE A 303 -12.48 21.95 -34.21
CA PHE A 303 -12.90 20.75 -33.49
C PHE A 303 -14.13 21.02 -32.64
N LYS A 304 -14.90 19.97 -32.37
CA LYS A 304 -16.05 20.00 -31.47
C LYS A 304 -16.07 18.78 -30.56
N LEU A 305 -16.67 18.93 -29.38
CA LEU A 305 -16.99 17.78 -28.54
C LEU A 305 -18.18 17.00 -29.16
N PRO A 306 -18.27 15.68 -28.90
CA PRO A 306 -19.43 14.89 -29.26
C PRO A 306 -20.73 15.48 -28.71
N ALA A 307 -21.82 15.34 -29.47
CA ALA A 307 -23.12 15.82 -29.03
C ALA A 307 -23.54 15.17 -27.69
N GLY A 308 -23.83 16.00 -26.67
CA GLY A 308 -24.17 15.53 -25.33
C GLY A 308 -22.99 15.23 -24.41
N SER A 309 -21.75 15.38 -24.87
CA SER A 309 -20.56 15.34 -24.01
C SER A 309 -20.34 16.68 -23.32
N ASP A 310 -20.08 16.65 -22.01
CA ASP A 310 -19.61 17.80 -21.24
C ASP A 310 -18.06 17.92 -21.23
N GLY A 311 -17.38 17.07 -22.01
CA GLY A 311 -15.92 17.02 -22.08
C GLY A 311 -15.25 16.55 -20.80
N LYS A 312 -15.98 16.03 -19.81
CA LYS A 312 -15.39 15.57 -18.55
C LYS A 312 -15.00 14.10 -18.60
N ILE A 313 -13.79 13.84 -18.15
CA ILE A 313 -13.23 12.51 -17.94
C ILE A 313 -12.83 12.43 -16.48
N SER A 314 -13.30 11.41 -15.77
CA SER A 314 -12.92 11.14 -14.38
C SER A 314 -12.55 9.69 -14.19
N GLY A 315 -11.63 9.43 -13.28
CA GLY A 315 -11.24 8.07 -12.91
C GLY A 315 -10.53 8.03 -11.57
N THR A 316 -10.22 6.80 -11.15
CA THR A 316 -9.57 6.51 -9.88
C THR A 316 -8.40 5.57 -10.12
N VAL A 317 -7.22 5.94 -9.65
CA VAL A 317 -6.05 5.05 -9.60
C VAL A 317 -6.08 4.33 -8.26
N LYS A 318 -6.05 3.00 -8.27
CA LYS A 318 -5.93 2.19 -7.05
C LYS A 318 -4.56 1.53 -6.98
N TYR A 319 -3.94 1.57 -5.80
CA TYR A 319 -2.65 0.93 -5.56
C TYR A 319 -2.52 0.54 -4.10
N SER A 320 -1.58 -0.35 -3.81
CA SER A 320 -1.27 -0.80 -2.46
C SER A 320 0.10 -0.28 -2.06
N VAL A 321 0.19 0.30 -0.87
CA VAL A 321 1.48 0.57 -0.21
C VAL A 321 1.69 -0.44 0.92
N SER A 322 2.87 -1.02 0.96
CA SER A 322 3.32 -1.81 2.11
C SER A 322 3.45 -0.90 3.31
N LYS A 323 2.90 -1.34 4.45
CA LYS A 323 3.12 -0.65 5.72
C LYS A 323 4.63 -0.57 6.00
N PRO A 324 5.18 0.59 6.43
CA PRO A 324 6.57 0.66 6.82
C PRO A 324 6.85 -0.30 7.99
N ASP A 325 7.98 -0.99 7.94
CA ASP A 325 8.44 -1.86 9.03
C ASP A 325 8.60 -1.08 10.33
N THR A 326 8.19 -1.69 11.44
CA THR A 326 8.33 -1.09 12.77
C THR A 326 9.77 -1.24 13.25
N GLU A 327 10.36 -0.17 13.77
CA GLU A 327 11.75 -0.19 14.24
C GLU A 327 11.87 -0.86 15.62
N ILE A 328 12.82 -1.79 15.78
CA ILE A 328 13.08 -2.50 17.04
C ILE A 328 13.86 -1.59 18.00
N ASP A 329 13.43 -1.49 19.26
CA ASP A 329 14.16 -0.79 20.31
C ASP A 329 15.30 -1.65 20.88
N VAL A 330 16.43 -1.66 20.18
CA VAL A 330 17.63 -2.43 20.55
C VAL A 330 18.19 -1.99 21.92
N GLN A 331 18.02 -0.73 22.33
CA GLN A 331 18.50 -0.24 23.63
C GLN A 331 17.66 -0.78 24.78
N LYS A 332 16.34 -0.86 24.60
CA LYS A 332 15.48 -1.54 25.55
C LYS A 332 15.84 -3.02 25.68
N VAL A 333 16.06 -3.72 24.56
CA VAL A 333 16.48 -5.14 24.59
C VAL A 333 17.81 -5.30 25.33
N LYS A 334 18.77 -4.41 25.09
CA LYS A 334 20.06 -4.40 25.81
C LYS A 334 19.85 -4.23 27.32
N THR A 335 19.03 -3.26 27.72
CA THR A 335 18.73 -2.99 29.14
C THR A 335 18.05 -4.20 29.80
N ASP A 336 17.06 -4.80 29.13
CA ASP A 336 16.36 -5.99 29.62
C ASP A 336 17.31 -7.18 29.80
N ILE A 337 18.25 -7.38 28.86
CA ILE A 337 19.30 -8.40 28.96
C ILE A 337 20.22 -8.13 30.15
N GLU A 338 20.77 -6.91 30.27
CA GLU A 338 21.69 -6.52 31.35
C GLU A 338 21.07 -6.75 32.74
N ILE A 339 19.79 -6.43 32.90
CA ILE A 339 19.04 -6.69 34.13
C ILE A 339 18.91 -8.20 34.39
N ALA A 340 18.53 -8.98 33.37
CA ALA A 340 18.27 -10.40 33.52
C ALA A 340 19.52 -11.23 33.87
N VAL A 341 20.68 -10.82 33.35
CA VAL A 341 21.96 -11.52 33.57
C VAL A 341 22.69 -11.08 34.84
N ASN A 342 22.25 -9.99 35.48
CA ASN A 342 22.87 -9.49 36.70
C ASN A 342 22.81 -10.53 37.83
N GLY A 343 23.94 -10.74 38.51
CA GLY A 343 24.06 -11.71 39.61
C GLY A 343 24.09 -13.19 39.20
N LYS A 344 24.13 -13.51 37.90
CA LYS A 344 24.32 -14.89 37.43
C LYS A 344 25.79 -15.31 37.55
N THR A 345 26.03 -16.53 38.01
CA THR A 345 27.37 -17.05 38.30
C THR A 345 27.78 -18.24 37.43
N SER A 346 26.96 -18.60 36.44
CA SER A 346 27.24 -19.69 35.50
C SER A 346 26.83 -19.33 34.08
N LYS A 347 27.53 -19.91 33.10
CA LYS A 347 27.18 -19.76 31.68
C LYS A 347 25.74 -20.17 31.38
N ALA A 348 25.28 -21.28 31.95
CA ALA A 348 23.93 -21.80 31.73
C ALA A 348 22.84 -20.83 32.24
N ASP A 349 23.07 -20.20 33.39
CA ASP A 349 22.12 -19.24 33.96
C ASP A 349 22.06 -17.94 33.13
N VAL A 350 23.20 -17.48 32.63
CA VAL A 350 23.28 -16.31 31.73
C VAL A 350 22.57 -16.61 30.41
N GLU A 351 22.84 -17.76 29.78
CA GLU A 351 22.14 -18.17 28.56
C GLU A 351 20.62 -18.25 28.76
N THR A 352 20.18 -18.84 29.87
CA THR A 352 18.76 -19.01 30.18
C THR A 352 18.08 -17.66 30.40
N ALA A 353 18.74 -16.74 31.11
CA ALA A 353 18.25 -15.38 31.31
C ALA A 353 18.07 -14.64 29.97
N ILE A 354 19.08 -14.67 29.10
CA ILE A 354 19.02 -14.03 27.77
C ILE A 354 17.93 -14.67 26.89
N LYS A 355 17.82 -16.00 26.88
CA LYS A 355 16.78 -16.73 26.14
C LYS A 355 15.37 -16.30 26.58
N SER A 356 15.16 -16.06 27.88
CA SER A 356 13.85 -15.66 28.42
C SER A 356 13.35 -14.30 27.91
N ILE A 357 14.27 -13.39 27.57
CA ILE A 357 13.97 -12.08 26.97
C ILE A 357 13.72 -12.22 25.47
N THR A 358 14.57 -12.99 24.79
CA THR A 358 14.61 -13.02 23.32
C THR A 358 13.60 -13.98 22.69
N GLN A 359 13.24 -15.10 23.32
CA GLN A 359 12.33 -16.09 22.74
C GLN A 359 10.85 -15.70 22.76
N LYS A 360 10.46 -14.72 23.58
CA LYS A 360 9.07 -14.25 23.68
C LYS A 360 8.73 -13.11 22.71
N SER A 361 9.73 -12.60 21.99
CA SER A 361 9.55 -11.47 21.08
C SER A 361 8.96 -11.92 19.75
N ASN A 362 7.94 -11.23 19.27
CA ASN A 362 7.47 -11.33 17.89
C ASN A 362 8.25 -10.40 16.95
N GLU A 363 9.01 -9.45 17.48
CA GLU A 363 9.71 -8.41 16.70
C GLU A 363 11.02 -8.91 16.08
N PHE A 364 11.71 -9.86 16.73
CA PHE A 364 13.02 -10.36 16.31
C PHE A 364 13.26 -11.81 16.72
N THR A 365 14.29 -12.41 16.14
CA THR A 365 14.96 -13.62 16.64
C THR A 365 16.37 -13.29 17.10
N ALA A 366 16.96 -14.10 17.98
CA ALA A 366 18.28 -13.82 18.54
C ALA A 366 19.20 -15.04 18.50
N ALA A 367 20.44 -14.84 18.05
CA ALA A 367 21.54 -15.78 18.24
C ALA A 367 22.32 -15.38 19.50
N ILE A 368 22.55 -16.33 20.41
CA ILE A 368 23.14 -16.08 21.73
C ILE A 368 24.45 -16.86 21.84
N THR A 369 25.50 -16.16 22.25
CA THR A 369 26.81 -16.73 22.58
C THR A 369 27.17 -16.29 23.99
N VAL A 370 27.49 -17.24 24.87
CA VAL A 370 27.95 -16.98 26.24
C VAL A 370 29.23 -17.77 26.46
N ASN A 371 30.26 -17.10 26.97
CA ASN A 371 31.56 -17.71 27.24
C ASN A 371 31.57 -18.44 28.59
N GLU A 372 32.50 -19.37 28.76
CA GLU A 372 32.73 -19.98 30.08
C GLU A 372 33.21 -18.92 31.07
N PRO A 373 32.89 -19.06 32.37
CA PRO A 373 33.39 -18.15 33.38
C PRO A 373 34.92 -18.13 33.44
N VAL A 374 35.50 -16.93 33.49
CA VAL A 374 36.95 -16.73 33.60
C VAL A 374 37.28 -15.75 34.72
N THR A 375 38.46 -15.87 35.31
CA THR A 375 38.97 -14.94 36.31
C THR A 375 39.20 -13.55 35.69
N ASP A 376 38.69 -12.50 36.33
CA ASP A 376 38.74 -11.10 35.84
C ASP A 376 39.71 -10.23 36.65
N GLY A 377 40.89 -10.76 36.98
CA GLY A 377 41.95 -10.01 37.67
C GLY A 377 42.69 -10.81 38.75
N GLU A 378 43.59 -10.12 39.44
CA GLU A 378 44.32 -10.64 40.60
C GLU A 378 43.43 -10.72 41.84
N VAL A 379 43.79 -11.62 42.76
CA VAL A 379 43.06 -11.89 44.00
C VAL A 379 43.03 -10.64 44.88
N ILE A 380 41.83 -10.09 45.09
CA ILE A 380 41.58 -8.98 46.01
C ILE A 380 40.73 -9.54 47.16
N ASN A 381 41.37 -9.89 48.28
CA ASN A 381 40.76 -10.58 49.44
C ASN A 381 40.20 -12.00 49.13
N GLU A 382 39.53 -12.64 50.11
CA GLU A 382 38.96 -14.01 50.09
C GLU A 382 37.98 -14.32 48.93
N GLN A 383 37.80 -13.40 47.99
CA GLN A 383 36.92 -13.50 46.84
C GLN A 383 37.71 -13.42 45.53
N GLN A 384 37.50 -14.38 44.63
CA GLN A 384 38.03 -14.30 43.27
C GLN A 384 36.99 -13.61 42.37
N PRO A 385 37.33 -12.46 41.74
CA PRO A 385 36.45 -11.83 40.76
C PRO A 385 36.41 -12.69 39.50
N MET A 386 35.21 -13.08 39.10
CA MET A 386 34.93 -13.81 37.87
C MET A 386 34.09 -12.96 36.94
N LYS A 387 34.25 -13.21 35.64
CA LYS A 387 33.39 -12.65 34.61
C LYS A 387 32.85 -13.70 33.66
N ILE A 388 31.69 -13.40 33.07
CA ILE A 388 31.10 -14.11 31.96
C ILE A 388 30.76 -13.08 30.88
N ASP A 389 31.41 -13.19 29.73
CA ASP A 389 31.12 -12.37 28.56
C ASP A 389 30.00 -13.01 27.74
N TYR A 390 29.10 -12.20 27.20
CA TYR A 390 28.03 -12.64 26.32
C TYR A 390 27.87 -11.72 25.10
N SER A 391 27.35 -12.28 24.02
CA SER A 391 26.90 -11.55 22.84
C SER A 391 25.58 -12.08 22.32
N VAL A 392 24.72 -11.18 21.88
CA VAL A 392 23.41 -11.45 21.30
C VAL A 392 23.32 -10.72 19.97
N THR A 393 22.99 -11.44 18.89
CA THR A 393 22.77 -10.86 17.56
C THR A 393 21.29 -10.97 17.22
N LEU A 394 20.63 -9.82 17.06
CA LEU A 394 19.22 -9.72 16.70
C LEU A 394 19.02 -9.77 15.19
N THR A 395 18.06 -10.55 14.74
CA THR A 395 17.56 -10.58 13.36
C THR A 395 16.11 -10.15 13.38
N ALA A 396 15.78 -9.05 12.70
CA ALA A 396 14.41 -8.54 12.65
C ALA A 396 13.47 -9.53 11.95
N ASN A 397 12.29 -9.74 12.52
CA ASN A 397 11.25 -10.56 11.91
C ASN A 397 10.48 -9.75 10.86
N LYS A 398 9.68 -10.43 10.03
CA LYS A 398 8.87 -9.79 8.99
C LYS A 398 7.95 -8.70 9.59
N GLY A 399 7.94 -7.51 9.00
CA GLY A 399 7.20 -6.35 9.50
C GLY A 399 7.98 -5.48 10.49
N PHE A 400 9.23 -5.86 10.81
CA PHE A 400 10.14 -5.14 11.70
C PHE A 400 11.48 -4.89 11.02
N LYS A 401 12.18 -3.86 11.48
CA LYS A 401 13.53 -3.52 11.03
C LYS A 401 14.42 -3.14 12.21
N LEU A 402 15.72 -3.35 12.04
CA LEU A 402 16.71 -2.77 12.96
C LEU A 402 16.83 -1.25 12.73
N PRO A 403 17.20 -0.47 13.76
CA PRO A 403 17.52 0.94 13.61
C PRO A 403 18.60 1.17 12.55
N ALA A 404 18.51 2.28 11.82
CA ALA A 404 19.51 2.64 10.82
C ALA A 404 20.92 2.70 11.45
N GLY A 405 21.88 1.98 10.87
CA GLY A 405 23.26 1.90 11.38
C GLY A 405 23.48 0.92 12.54
N SER A 406 22.43 0.24 13.04
CA SER A 406 22.56 -0.85 13.99
C SER A 406 22.90 -2.16 13.27
N ASP A 407 23.88 -2.90 13.77
CA ASP A 407 24.16 -4.28 13.34
C ASP A 407 23.40 -5.33 14.17
N GLY A 408 22.49 -4.88 15.04
CA GLY A 408 21.69 -5.74 15.90
C GLY A 408 22.50 -6.46 16.97
N LYS A 409 23.77 -6.11 17.20
CA LYS A 409 24.61 -6.76 18.20
C LYS A 409 24.51 -6.08 19.55
N ILE A 410 24.28 -6.89 20.57
CA ILE A 410 24.31 -6.53 21.98
C ILE A 410 25.40 -7.37 22.63
N SER A 411 26.34 -6.75 23.33
CA SER A 411 27.36 -7.45 24.11
C SER A 411 27.44 -6.87 25.51
N GLY A 412 27.87 -7.71 26.45
CA GLY A 412 28.07 -7.30 27.82
C GLY A 412 28.87 -8.32 28.62
N THR A 413 29.17 -7.94 29.86
CA THR A 413 29.96 -8.74 30.79
C THR A 413 29.24 -8.80 32.13
N VAL A 414 28.99 -10.01 32.63
CA VAL A 414 28.51 -10.23 33.99
C VAL A 414 29.73 -10.37 34.90
N LYS A 415 29.83 -9.57 35.95
CA LYS A 415 30.88 -9.69 36.97
C LYS A 415 30.29 -10.21 38.27
N TYR A 416 30.95 -11.16 38.89
CA TYR A 416 30.56 -11.72 40.18
C TYR A 416 31.78 -12.21 40.96
N SER A 417 31.62 -12.44 42.26
CA SER A 417 32.69 -12.88 43.14
C SER A 417 32.34 -14.24 43.73
N VAL A 418 33.27 -15.19 43.64
CA VAL A 418 33.18 -16.48 44.34
C VAL A 418 34.11 -16.49 45.54
N SER A 419 33.59 -16.92 46.68
CA SER A 419 34.40 -17.19 47.88
C SER A 419 35.29 -18.40 47.63
N LYS A 420 36.57 -18.30 47.98
CA LYS A 420 37.46 -19.47 47.96
C LYS A 420 36.89 -20.56 48.89
N PRO A 421 36.86 -21.84 48.47
CA PRO A 421 36.44 -22.92 49.37
C PRO A 421 37.40 -23.01 50.57
N ASP A 422 36.84 -23.25 51.76
CA ASP A 422 37.62 -23.50 52.98
C ASP A 422 38.53 -24.72 52.81
N THR A 423 39.76 -24.63 53.33
CA THR A 423 40.72 -25.75 53.30
C THR A 423 40.36 -26.76 54.38
N GLU A 424 40.37 -28.05 54.05
CA GLU A 424 40.01 -29.11 54.99
C GLU A 424 41.18 -29.44 55.94
N ILE A 425 40.91 -29.54 57.26
CA ILE A 425 41.89 -29.88 58.29
C ILE A 425 42.16 -31.39 58.30
N ASP A 426 43.42 -31.81 58.30
CA ASP A 426 43.80 -33.22 58.46
C ASP A 426 43.76 -33.66 59.94
N VAL A 427 42.56 -34.02 60.40
CA VAL A 427 42.32 -34.47 61.78
C VAL A 427 43.10 -35.74 62.13
N GLN A 428 43.39 -36.61 61.15
CA GLN A 428 44.15 -37.85 61.41
C GLN A 428 45.62 -37.54 61.67
N LYS A 429 46.22 -36.63 60.90
CA LYS A 429 47.57 -36.16 61.18
C LYS A 429 47.66 -35.53 62.58
N VAL A 430 46.70 -34.69 62.95
CA VAL A 430 46.66 -34.08 64.30
C VAL A 430 46.56 -35.15 65.39
N LYS A 431 45.74 -36.19 65.17
CA LYS A 431 45.63 -37.34 66.08
C LYS A 431 46.98 -38.06 66.25
N THR A 432 47.65 -38.39 65.15
CA THR A 432 48.97 -39.05 65.18
C THR A 432 50.02 -38.18 65.86
N ASP A 433 50.05 -36.87 65.58
CA ASP A 433 50.98 -35.93 66.21
C ASP A 433 50.76 -35.86 67.74
N ILE A 434 49.50 -35.89 68.19
CA ILE A 434 49.15 -35.95 69.62
C ILE A 434 49.59 -37.27 70.25
N GLU A 435 49.22 -38.41 69.66
CA GLU A 435 49.57 -39.75 70.16
C GLU A 435 51.08 -39.92 70.34
N ASN A 436 51.86 -39.43 69.38
CA ASN A 436 53.32 -39.44 69.44
C ASN A 436 53.86 -38.54 70.57
N ALA A 437 53.29 -37.35 70.75
CA ALA A 437 53.77 -36.38 71.75
C ALA A 437 53.50 -36.83 73.20
N VAL A 438 52.39 -37.54 73.43
CA VAL A 438 51.98 -38.00 74.77
C VAL A 438 52.58 -39.36 75.15
N ASN A 439 53.17 -40.08 74.20
CA ASN A 439 53.78 -41.38 74.46
C ASN A 439 54.91 -41.27 75.50
N GLY A 440 54.93 -42.20 76.46
CA GLY A 440 55.94 -42.24 77.53
C GLY A 440 55.79 -41.18 78.63
N LYS A 441 54.73 -40.37 78.62
CA LYS A 441 54.45 -39.42 79.72
C LYS A 441 53.78 -40.13 80.90
N THR A 442 54.22 -39.79 82.12
CA THR A 442 53.77 -40.44 83.35
C THR A 442 52.95 -39.51 84.27
N SER A 443 52.77 -38.24 83.90
CA SER A 443 51.98 -37.28 84.67
C SER A 443 50.95 -36.57 83.79
N LYS A 444 49.83 -36.14 84.39
CA LYS A 444 48.81 -35.33 83.73
C LYS A 444 49.40 -34.05 83.14
N ALA A 445 50.28 -33.36 83.88
CA ALA A 445 50.88 -32.11 83.46
C ALA A 445 51.76 -32.27 82.20
N ASP A 446 52.50 -33.37 82.10
CA ASP A 446 53.34 -33.65 80.93
C ASP A 446 52.51 -33.99 79.70
N VAL A 447 51.41 -34.74 79.87
CA VAL A 447 50.46 -35.04 78.80
C VAL A 447 49.77 -33.75 78.31
N GLU A 448 49.27 -32.90 79.21
CA GLU A 448 48.67 -31.61 78.83
C GLU A 448 49.66 -30.72 78.06
N THR A 449 50.90 -30.64 78.53
CA THR A 449 51.95 -29.82 77.92
C THR A 449 52.30 -30.32 76.52
N ALA A 450 52.42 -31.64 76.35
CA ALA A 450 52.66 -32.27 75.06
C ALA A 450 51.54 -31.96 74.06
N ILE A 451 50.27 -32.11 74.46
CA ILE A 451 49.11 -31.81 73.59
C ILE A 451 49.05 -30.32 73.25
N LYS A 452 49.29 -29.43 74.21
CA LYS A 452 49.34 -27.97 73.98
C LYS A 452 50.41 -27.59 72.94
N SER A 453 51.55 -28.27 72.94
CA SER A 453 52.65 -27.97 72.00
C SER A 453 52.31 -28.23 70.52
N ILE A 454 51.42 -29.20 70.25
CA ILE A 454 50.91 -29.52 68.92
C ILE A 454 49.80 -28.54 68.53
N THR A 455 48.89 -28.27 69.46
CA THR A 455 47.62 -27.58 69.17
C THR A 455 47.72 -26.05 69.16
N GLN A 456 48.61 -25.44 69.96
CA GLN A 456 48.72 -23.98 70.07
C GLN A 456 49.50 -23.31 68.92
N LYS A 457 50.27 -24.07 68.14
CA LYS A 457 51.07 -23.54 67.02
C LYS A 457 50.34 -23.56 65.67
N SER A 458 49.12 -24.11 65.62
CA SER A 458 48.35 -24.24 64.39
C SER A 458 47.61 -22.95 64.05
N ASN A 459 47.68 -22.51 62.79
CA ASN A 459 46.81 -21.48 62.23
C ASN A 459 45.48 -22.06 61.72
N GLU A 460 45.39 -23.38 61.53
CA GLU A 460 44.23 -24.05 60.93
C GLU A 460 43.07 -24.25 61.93
N PHE A 461 43.37 -24.41 63.21
CA PHE A 461 42.38 -24.70 64.26
C PHE A 461 42.75 -24.14 65.64
N THR A 462 41.78 -24.17 66.55
CA THR A 462 41.97 -24.03 68.01
C THR A 462 41.52 -25.31 68.70
N ALA A 463 42.07 -25.62 69.88
CA ALA A 463 41.78 -26.87 70.57
C ALA A 463 41.41 -26.66 72.06
N ALA A 464 40.39 -27.39 72.52
CA ALA A 464 40.09 -27.57 73.94
C ALA A 464 40.64 -28.92 74.41
N ILE A 465 41.38 -28.94 75.52
CA ILE A 465 42.14 -30.10 76.00
C ILE A 465 41.62 -30.51 77.38
N THR A 466 41.34 -31.79 77.57
CA THR A 466 41.02 -32.39 78.87
C THR A 466 41.92 -33.60 79.10
N VAL A 467 42.61 -33.64 80.24
CA VAL A 467 43.47 -34.77 80.64
C VAL A 467 43.11 -35.18 82.07
N ASN A 468 42.96 -36.49 82.29
CA ASN A 468 42.58 -37.03 83.58
C ASN A 468 43.80 -37.29 84.48
N GLU A 469 43.58 -37.39 85.80
CA GLU A 469 44.64 -37.81 86.71
C GLU A 469 45.05 -39.26 86.44
N PRO A 470 46.32 -39.65 86.71
CA PRO A 470 46.75 -41.01 86.54
C PRO A 470 45.98 -41.98 87.45
N VAL A 471 45.50 -43.08 86.89
CA VAL A 471 44.78 -44.14 87.61
C VAL A 471 45.35 -45.51 87.31
N THR A 472 45.22 -46.44 88.25
CA THR A 472 45.64 -47.84 88.06
C THR A 472 44.81 -48.52 86.96
N ASP A 473 45.47 -49.16 86.00
CA ASP A 473 44.87 -49.79 84.81
C ASP A 473 44.94 -51.33 84.89
N GLY A 474 44.36 -51.92 85.93
CA GLY A 474 44.21 -53.38 86.08
C GLY A 474 44.76 -53.96 87.38
N GLU A 475 44.74 -55.29 87.48
CA GLU A 475 45.28 -56.03 88.62
C GLU A 475 46.81 -55.99 88.66
N VAL A 476 47.37 -56.09 89.87
CA VAL A 476 48.82 -56.09 90.10
C VAL A 476 49.38 -57.45 89.68
N ILE A 477 50.06 -57.49 88.54
CA ILE A 477 50.59 -58.74 87.97
C ILE A 477 52.08 -58.98 88.27
N ASN A 478 52.79 -58.02 88.91
CA ASN A 478 54.21 -58.13 89.32
C ASN A 478 54.65 -56.92 90.19
N GLU A 479 55.97 -56.74 90.45
CA GLU A 479 56.58 -55.55 91.12
C GLU A 479 56.26 -54.18 90.46
N GLN A 480 55.55 -54.19 89.32
CA GLN A 480 55.12 -53.00 88.58
C GLN A 480 53.59 -52.85 88.60
N GLN A 481 53.12 -51.64 88.93
CA GLN A 481 51.71 -51.26 88.85
C GLN A 481 51.43 -50.57 87.50
N PRO A 482 50.54 -51.12 86.65
CA PRO A 482 50.12 -50.46 85.42
C PRO A 482 49.25 -49.24 85.74
N MET A 483 49.55 -48.13 85.09
CA MET A 483 48.87 -46.84 85.20
C MET A 483 48.41 -46.39 83.82
N LYS A 484 47.32 -45.63 83.78
CA LYS A 484 46.87 -44.94 82.59
C LYS A 484 46.52 -43.48 82.84
N ILE A 485 46.60 -42.68 81.78
CA ILE A 485 46.12 -41.30 81.70
C ILE A 485 45.28 -41.17 80.43
N ASP A 486 43.98 -40.91 80.59
CA ASP A 486 43.09 -40.63 79.46
C ASP A 486 43.12 -39.15 79.11
N TYR A 487 43.07 -38.84 77.81
CA TYR A 487 42.97 -37.48 77.30
C TYR A 487 41.93 -37.34 76.19
N SER A 488 41.43 -36.12 76.02
CA SER A 488 40.58 -35.72 74.90
C SER A 488 40.90 -34.30 74.42
N VAL A 489 40.79 -34.09 73.11
CA VAL A 489 41.07 -32.85 72.40
C VAL A 489 39.91 -32.59 71.44
N THR A 490 39.30 -31.41 71.53
CA THR A 490 38.23 -30.99 70.60
C THR A 490 38.75 -29.84 69.74
N LEU A 491 38.80 -30.05 68.43
CA LEU A 491 39.26 -29.07 67.45
C LEU A 491 38.09 -28.19 66.97
N LYS A 492 38.36 -26.90 66.84
CA LYS A 492 37.49 -25.92 66.18
C LYS A 492 38.24 -25.26 65.05
N ALA A 493 37.73 -25.39 63.82
CA ALA A 493 38.35 -24.80 62.64
C ALA A 493 38.39 -23.27 62.73
N ASN A 494 39.52 -22.68 62.32
CA ASN A 494 39.67 -21.24 62.19
C ASN A 494 39.10 -20.76 60.83
N LYS A 495 38.94 -19.44 60.67
CA LYS A 495 38.42 -18.84 59.43
C LYS A 495 39.26 -19.27 58.20
N GLY A 496 38.60 -19.70 57.12
CA GLY A 496 39.26 -20.21 55.92
C GLY A 496 39.57 -21.72 55.95
N PHE A 497 39.22 -22.40 57.06
CA PHE A 497 39.38 -23.83 57.25
C PHE A 497 38.05 -24.47 57.66
N LYS A 498 37.91 -25.77 57.35
CA LYS A 498 36.77 -26.59 57.76
C LYS A 498 37.23 -27.93 58.31
N LEU A 499 36.44 -28.52 59.20
CA LEU A 499 36.60 -29.93 59.56
C LEU A 499 36.15 -30.82 58.39
N PRO A 500 36.75 -32.02 58.22
CA PRO A 500 36.27 -33.02 57.28
C PRO A 500 34.78 -33.31 57.48
N ALA A 501 34.07 -33.56 56.39
CA ALA A 501 32.64 -33.89 56.45
C ALA A 501 32.43 -35.15 57.33
N GLY A 502 31.58 -35.02 58.36
CA GLY A 502 31.30 -36.10 59.31
C GLY A 502 32.27 -36.21 60.49
N SER A 503 33.32 -35.38 60.56
CA SER A 503 34.17 -35.27 61.75
C SER A 503 33.52 -34.35 62.78
N ASP A 504 33.49 -34.76 64.05
CA ASP A 504 33.12 -33.91 65.18
C ASP A 504 34.35 -33.19 65.79
N GLY A 505 35.51 -33.28 65.13
CA GLY A 505 36.76 -32.67 65.57
C GLY A 505 37.31 -33.25 66.87
N LYS A 506 36.79 -34.37 67.37
CA LYS A 506 37.26 -34.96 68.63
C LYS A 506 38.34 -35.99 68.42
N ILE A 507 39.40 -35.87 69.21
CA ILE A 507 40.51 -36.80 69.30
C ILE A 507 40.59 -37.25 70.75
N SER A 508 40.59 -38.55 71.01
CA SER A 508 40.79 -39.13 72.34
C SER A 508 41.83 -40.23 72.29
N GLY A 509 42.48 -40.46 73.43
CA GLY A 509 43.45 -41.53 73.58
C GLY A 509 43.81 -41.78 75.03
N THR A 510 44.65 -42.79 75.24
CA THR A 510 45.07 -43.25 76.57
C THR A 510 46.58 -43.48 76.55
N VAL A 511 47.30 -42.86 77.47
CA VAL A 511 48.72 -43.14 77.73
C VAL A 511 48.81 -44.23 78.78
N LYS A 512 49.52 -45.32 78.51
CA LYS A 512 49.77 -46.41 79.47
C LYS A 512 51.24 -46.45 79.88
N TYR A 513 51.51 -46.61 81.17
CA TYR A 513 52.86 -46.72 81.72
C TYR A 513 52.86 -47.57 83.00
N SER A 514 54.03 -47.92 83.54
CA SER A 514 54.15 -48.73 84.77
C SER A 514 55.00 -48.01 85.82
N VAL A 515 54.64 -48.14 87.09
CA VAL A 515 55.40 -47.62 88.25
C VAL A 515 55.83 -48.75 89.17
N LEU A 516 57.00 -48.65 89.80
CA LEU A 516 57.47 -49.65 90.78
C LEU A 516 56.69 -49.53 92.10
N LYS A 517 56.35 -50.67 92.71
CA LYS A 517 55.73 -50.71 94.04
C LYS A 517 56.75 -50.26 95.12
N PRO A 518 56.38 -49.41 96.09
CA PRO A 518 57.26 -49.05 97.19
C PRO A 518 57.51 -50.26 98.14
N ASP A 519 58.74 -50.37 98.68
CA ASP A 519 59.11 -51.38 99.68
C ASP A 519 58.37 -51.19 101.02
N THR A 520 58.03 -52.31 101.67
CA THR A 520 57.35 -52.32 102.98
C THR A 520 58.36 -52.11 104.11
N GLU A 521 58.05 -51.27 105.10
CA GLU A 521 58.99 -50.98 106.19
C GLU A 521 58.91 -52.04 107.32
N ILE A 522 60.06 -52.51 107.83
CA ILE A 522 60.16 -53.52 108.90
C ILE A 522 59.94 -52.87 110.27
N ASP A 523 59.09 -53.44 111.12
CA ASP A 523 58.90 -53.00 112.51
C ASP A 523 59.99 -53.55 113.45
N VAL A 524 61.13 -52.86 113.50
CA VAL A 524 62.29 -53.26 114.31
C VAL A 524 61.99 -53.23 115.82
N GLN A 525 61.07 -52.38 116.29
CA GLN A 525 60.72 -52.30 117.73
C GLN A 525 59.91 -53.52 118.17
N LYS A 526 59.00 -53.99 117.32
CA LYS A 526 58.31 -55.25 117.57
C LYS A 526 59.30 -56.41 117.64
N VAL A 527 60.26 -56.49 116.71
CA VAL A 527 61.29 -57.55 116.73
C VAL A 527 62.14 -57.49 118.01
N LYS A 528 62.52 -56.29 118.45
CA LYS A 528 63.25 -56.10 119.72
C LYS A 528 62.45 -56.61 120.93
N THR A 529 61.18 -56.24 121.00
CA THR A 529 60.29 -56.67 122.09
C THR A 529 60.12 -58.20 122.10
N ASP A 530 59.91 -58.80 120.93
CA ASP A 530 59.78 -60.26 120.77
C ASP A 530 61.07 -61.00 121.24
N ILE A 531 62.25 -60.43 120.97
CA ILE A 531 63.54 -60.96 121.44
C ILE A 531 63.67 -60.83 122.96
N GLU A 532 63.43 -59.64 123.53
CA GLU A 532 63.55 -59.39 124.97
C GLU A 532 62.67 -60.33 125.80
N ILE A 533 61.45 -60.59 125.32
CA ILE A 533 60.54 -61.56 125.94
C ILE A 533 61.10 -62.98 125.87
N ALA A 534 61.63 -63.39 124.71
CA ALA A 534 62.10 -64.75 124.49
C ALA A 534 63.33 -65.12 125.34
N VAL A 535 64.23 -64.15 125.56
CA VAL A 535 65.49 -64.36 126.29
C VAL A 535 65.35 -64.20 127.81
N ASN A 536 64.24 -63.64 128.29
CA ASN A 536 64.02 -63.45 129.72
C ASN A 536 63.98 -64.79 130.49
N GLY A 537 64.68 -64.85 131.64
CA GLY A 537 64.78 -66.05 132.48
C GLY A 537 65.71 -67.14 131.95
N LYS A 538 66.48 -66.89 130.88
CA LYS A 538 67.50 -67.83 130.40
C LYS A 538 68.82 -67.65 131.16
N THR A 539 69.41 -68.76 131.60
CA THR A 539 70.61 -68.77 132.45
C THR A 539 71.87 -69.27 131.72
N SER A 540 71.76 -69.60 130.42
CA SER A 540 72.88 -70.07 129.62
C SER A 540 72.93 -69.40 128.24
N LYS A 541 74.14 -69.27 127.68
CA LYS A 541 74.37 -68.75 126.32
C LYS A 541 73.57 -69.52 125.27
N ALA A 542 73.54 -70.85 125.38
CA ALA A 542 72.84 -71.72 124.44
C ALA A 542 71.32 -71.47 124.46
N ASP A 543 70.74 -71.25 125.63
CA ASP A 543 69.31 -70.98 125.77
C ASP A 543 68.92 -69.59 125.20
N VAL A 544 69.75 -68.57 125.45
CA VAL A 544 69.57 -67.22 124.87
C VAL A 544 69.66 -67.28 123.35
N GLU A 545 70.68 -67.94 122.80
CA GLU A 545 70.86 -68.06 121.35
C GLU A 545 69.69 -68.81 120.69
N THR A 546 69.21 -69.88 121.34
CA THR A 546 68.07 -70.68 120.87
C THR A 546 66.76 -69.88 120.89
N ALA A 547 66.53 -69.11 121.96
CA ALA A 547 65.37 -68.23 122.08
C ALA A 547 65.35 -67.16 120.99
N ILE A 548 66.47 -66.47 120.75
CA ILE A 548 66.59 -65.47 119.68
C ILE A 548 66.35 -66.11 118.30
N LYS A 549 67.00 -67.26 118.02
CA LYS A 549 66.81 -67.99 116.75
C LYS A 549 65.34 -68.32 116.48
N SER A 550 64.57 -68.68 117.52
CA SER A 550 63.15 -69.04 117.38
C SER A 550 62.25 -67.89 116.95
N ILE A 551 62.64 -66.65 117.27
CA ILE A 551 61.96 -65.42 116.82
C ILE A 551 62.40 -65.07 115.40
N THR A 552 63.71 -65.06 115.16
CA THR A 552 64.25 -64.51 113.91
C THR A 552 64.09 -65.44 112.71
N GLN A 553 64.06 -66.77 112.91
CA GLN A 553 63.90 -67.72 111.79
C GLN A 553 62.48 -67.77 111.21
N LYS A 554 61.47 -67.28 111.93
CA LYS A 554 60.07 -67.29 111.47
C LYS A 554 59.72 -66.09 110.57
N SER A 555 60.60 -65.10 110.45
CA SER A 555 60.33 -63.88 109.69
C SER A 555 60.61 -64.08 108.19
N ASN A 556 59.67 -63.66 107.35
CA ASN A 556 59.90 -63.47 105.91
C ASN A 556 60.38 -62.04 105.58
N GLU A 557 60.35 -61.12 106.55
CA GLU A 557 60.67 -59.71 106.36
C GLU A 557 62.19 -59.45 106.39
N PHE A 558 62.95 -60.26 107.12
CA PHE A 558 64.39 -60.07 107.33
C PHE A 558 65.15 -61.38 107.56
N ILE A 559 66.47 -61.30 107.49
CA ILE A 559 67.44 -62.30 107.95
C ILE A 559 68.18 -61.74 109.15
N ALA A 560 68.48 -62.56 110.17
CA ALA A 560 69.16 -62.11 111.38
C ALA A 560 70.50 -62.82 111.62
N ALA A 561 71.53 -62.04 111.98
CA ALA A 561 72.79 -62.54 112.52
C ALA A 561 72.83 -62.36 114.04
N ILE A 562 73.14 -63.42 114.80
CA ILE A 562 73.01 -63.45 116.26
C ILE A 562 74.40 -63.62 116.88
N THR A 563 74.71 -62.79 117.88
CA THR A 563 75.91 -62.89 118.72
C THR A 563 75.48 -62.93 120.18
N VAL A 564 75.91 -63.94 120.93
CA VAL A 564 75.66 -64.08 122.37
C VAL A 564 76.98 -64.33 123.09
N ASN A 565 77.28 -63.52 124.11
CA ASN A 565 78.53 -63.57 124.85
C ASN A 565 78.38 -64.44 126.11
N GLU A 566 79.45 -65.12 126.52
CA GLU A 566 79.45 -65.91 127.75
C GLU A 566 79.45 -64.98 128.99
N PRO A 567 78.87 -65.44 130.12
CA PRO A 567 78.93 -64.68 131.36
C PRO A 567 80.40 -64.52 131.80
N VAL A 568 80.82 -63.28 132.02
CA VAL A 568 82.21 -62.95 132.40
C VAL A 568 82.40 -63.27 133.89
N THR A 569 83.14 -64.33 134.21
CA THR A 569 83.64 -64.59 135.56
C THR A 569 85.09 -64.15 135.65
N ASN A 570 85.36 -63.05 136.36
CA ASN A 570 86.71 -62.47 136.51
C ASN A 570 87.59 -63.30 137.47
N GLY A 571 87.75 -64.61 137.24
CA GLY A 571 88.73 -65.46 137.93
C GLY A 571 88.68 -65.54 139.46
N GLU A 572 87.75 -64.85 140.12
CA GLU A 572 87.52 -64.85 141.55
C GLU A 572 86.42 -65.84 141.92
N VAL A 573 86.55 -66.44 143.11
CA VAL A 573 85.63 -67.43 143.67
C VAL A 573 84.19 -66.94 143.56
N ILE A 574 83.38 -67.63 142.76
CA ILE A 574 81.96 -67.32 142.57
C ILE A 574 81.27 -67.56 143.92
N ASN A 575 80.77 -66.49 144.52
CA ASN A 575 79.92 -66.53 145.69
C ASN A 575 78.46 -66.61 145.22
N ASP A 576 77.64 -67.47 145.83
CA ASP A 576 76.25 -67.85 145.43
C ASP A 576 75.21 -66.70 145.49
N GLN A 577 75.63 -65.43 145.37
CA GLN A 577 74.77 -64.24 145.35
C GLN A 577 75.19 -63.16 144.34
N GLN A 578 76.13 -63.42 143.42
CA GLN A 578 76.46 -62.43 142.38
C GLN A 578 75.60 -62.60 141.11
N PRO A 579 74.97 -61.52 140.61
CA PRO A 579 74.25 -61.56 139.34
C PRO A 579 75.23 -61.75 138.18
N MET A 580 74.97 -62.76 137.34
CA MET A 580 75.65 -62.98 136.07
C MET A 580 74.84 -62.40 134.93
N LYS A 581 75.55 -61.94 133.89
CA LYS A 581 74.95 -61.27 132.73
C LYS A 581 75.37 -61.97 131.43
N ILE A 582 74.41 -62.22 130.55
CA ILE A 582 74.63 -62.66 129.17
C ILE A 582 74.20 -61.53 128.24
N ASP A 583 75.16 -60.90 127.56
CA ASP A 583 74.90 -59.90 126.53
C ASP A 583 74.59 -60.58 125.18
N TYR A 584 73.63 -60.03 124.43
CA TYR A 584 73.32 -60.46 123.07
C TYR A 584 73.20 -59.27 122.11
N SER A 585 73.45 -59.54 120.83
CA SER A 585 73.23 -58.62 119.71
C SER A 585 72.67 -59.37 118.51
N VAL A 586 71.67 -58.77 117.86
CA VAL A 586 70.98 -59.30 116.67
C VAL A 586 71.02 -58.23 115.58
N THR A 587 71.60 -58.56 114.43
CA THR A 587 71.65 -57.67 113.27
C THR A 587 70.65 -58.14 112.22
N LEU A 588 69.68 -57.29 111.88
CA LEU A 588 68.64 -57.53 110.89
C LEU A 588 69.05 -57.00 109.52
N THR A 589 68.89 -57.82 108.48
CA THR A 589 69.03 -57.45 107.07
C THR A 589 67.70 -57.65 106.36
N ALA A 590 67.15 -56.61 105.74
CA ALA A 590 65.85 -56.68 105.06
C ALA A 590 65.86 -57.62 103.84
N ASN A 591 64.80 -58.40 103.67
CA ASN A 591 64.57 -59.19 102.44
C ASN A 591 64.02 -58.30 101.31
N LYS A 592 64.07 -58.80 100.06
CA LYS A 592 63.53 -58.08 98.88
C LYS A 592 62.05 -57.71 99.08
N GLY A 593 61.70 -56.46 98.77
CA GLY A 593 60.35 -55.91 99.00
C GLY A 593 60.13 -55.35 100.41
N PHE A 594 61.15 -55.42 101.27
CA PHE A 594 61.18 -54.82 102.58
C PHE A 594 62.36 -53.84 102.72
N LYS A 595 62.23 -52.86 103.61
CA LYS A 595 63.29 -51.92 103.97
C LYS A 595 63.33 -51.72 105.48
N LEU A 596 64.51 -51.40 106.01
CA LEU A 596 64.62 -50.91 107.39
C LEU A 596 64.06 -49.48 107.50
N PRO A 597 63.49 -49.08 108.64
CA PRO A 597 63.12 -47.70 108.91
C PRO A 597 64.30 -46.75 108.71
N ALA A 598 64.04 -45.56 108.17
CA ALA A 598 65.08 -44.56 107.96
C ALA A 598 65.79 -44.23 109.29
N GLY A 599 67.12 -44.39 109.34
CA GLY A 599 67.93 -44.12 110.53
C GLY A 599 68.11 -45.32 111.49
N ASN A 600 67.50 -46.48 111.23
CA ASN A 600 67.73 -47.71 111.99
C ASN A 600 68.82 -48.56 111.31
N ASN A 601 69.86 -48.96 112.04
CA ASN A 601 70.96 -49.78 111.52
C ASN A 601 70.68 -51.29 111.59
N GLY A 602 69.46 -51.69 111.96
CA GLY A 602 69.05 -53.08 112.10
C GLY A 602 69.64 -53.78 113.32
N ILE A 603 70.34 -53.09 114.22
CA ILE A 603 71.00 -53.72 115.38
C ILE A 603 70.09 -53.65 116.60
N ILE A 604 69.79 -54.81 117.17
CA ILE A 604 69.07 -54.99 118.44
C ILE A 604 70.05 -55.59 119.43
N SER A 605 70.37 -54.88 120.51
CA SER A 605 71.23 -55.39 121.58
C SER A 605 70.51 -55.36 122.93
N GLY A 606 70.82 -56.32 123.78
CA GLY A 606 70.26 -56.42 125.12
C GLY A 606 71.06 -57.38 125.99
N ALA A 607 70.55 -57.62 127.19
CA ALA A 607 71.18 -58.49 128.16
C ALA A 607 70.17 -59.25 129.00
N VAL A 608 70.58 -60.42 129.48
CA VAL A 608 69.83 -61.23 130.44
C VAL A 608 70.64 -61.32 131.73
N GLU A 609 70.04 -60.94 132.85
CA GLU A 609 70.63 -61.05 134.19
C GLU A 609 70.00 -62.23 134.94
N PHE A 610 70.83 -63.01 135.63
CA PHE A 610 70.38 -64.15 136.45
C PHE A 610 71.33 -64.39 137.63
N ILE A 611 70.84 -65.06 138.67
CA ILE A 611 71.63 -65.42 139.87
C ILE A 611 71.82 -66.93 139.85
N VAL A 612 73.04 -67.40 140.13
CA VAL A 612 73.40 -68.84 140.18
C VAL A 612 72.86 -69.49 141.42
#